data_AF-A0A101UN26-F1
#
_entry.id   AF-A0A101UN26-F1
#
_cell.length_a   1.000
_cell.length_b   1.000
_cell.length_c   1.000
_cell.angle_alpha   90.00
_cell.angle_beta   90.00
_cell.angle_gamma   90.00
#
_symmetry.space_group_name_H-M   'P 1'
#
loop_
_entity.id
_entity.type
_entity.pdbx_description
1 polymer ?
#
loop_
_entity_poly.entity_id
_entity_poly.type
_entity_poly.pdbx_seq_one_letter_code
_entity_poly.pdbx_strand_id
1 'polypeptide(L)'
;MGYCLEMSTGDMRGVIRLLTAVERTQEQERMLAIVRERCRKADARLREAGSDLRVPVARALEELIEGGPPSAELCPAYTYAFREAVAPYFSDVTSLGTWQRPSWFFALDSELARHGVPREVLPATFLFSGPPLRLPHPGDTVPQIGVLPAERAALLAETYERVLSLLDEEFAGPARRLAELMRFEAQEWETARRLGRRDDSIFFWFG
;
A
#
# COMPACT_ATOMS: atom_id res chain seq x y z
N MET A 1 -13.20 -7.98 -15.25
CA MET A 1 -12.78 -6.87 -14.36
C MET A 1 -11.31 -7.10 -14.04
N GLY A 2 -10.48 -6.06 -14.17
CA GLY A 2 -9.08 -6.11 -13.75
C GLY A 2 -8.88 -5.29 -12.48
N TYR A 3 -7.82 -5.60 -11.75
CA TYR A 3 -7.39 -4.96 -10.52
C TYR A 3 -6.31 -3.94 -10.85
N CYS A 4 -6.51 -2.69 -10.44
CA CYS A 4 -5.51 -1.63 -10.63
C CYS A 4 -4.49 -1.71 -9.49
N LEU A 5 -3.21 -1.92 -9.80
CA LEU A 5 -2.15 -1.72 -8.80
C LEU A 5 -1.76 -0.26 -8.82
N GLU A 6 -1.84 0.33 -7.66
CA GLU A 6 -1.49 1.71 -7.37
C GLU A 6 -0.35 1.73 -6.37
N MET A 7 0.48 2.78 -6.44
CA MET A 7 1.47 3.04 -5.42
C MET A 7 1.56 4.51 -5.04
N SER A 8 2.07 4.78 -3.85
CA SER A 8 2.47 6.12 -3.39
C SER A 8 3.59 6.02 -2.36
N THR A 9 4.35 7.09 -2.16
CA THR A 9 5.49 7.14 -1.23
C THR A 9 5.25 8.17 -0.13
N GLY A 10 5.58 7.85 1.12
CA GLY A 10 5.24 8.73 2.24
C GLY A 10 5.74 8.30 3.62
N ASP A 11 5.28 9.02 4.65
CA ASP A 11 5.63 8.81 6.08
C ASP A 11 4.62 7.87 6.75
N MET A 12 4.90 6.56 6.71
CA MET A 12 4.05 5.55 7.36
C MET A 12 4.08 5.68 8.89
N ARG A 13 5.19 6.15 9.48
CA ARG A 13 5.24 6.43 10.92
C ARG A 13 4.27 7.56 11.27
N GLY A 14 4.07 8.54 10.40
CA GLY A 14 3.05 9.57 10.51
C GLY A 14 1.65 8.96 10.63
N VAL A 15 1.32 8.03 9.73
CA VAL A 15 0.03 7.29 9.72
C VAL A 15 -0.16 6.49 11.01
N ILE A 16 0.85 5.70 11.41
CA ILE A 16 0.76 4.88 12.63
C ILE A 16 0.63 5.76 13.87
N ARG A 17 1.37 6.87 13.96
CA ARG A 17 1.22 7.84 15.05
C ARG A 17 -0.17 8.48 15.08
N LEU A 18 -0.78 8.75 13.93
CA LEU A 18 -2.14 9.29 13.87
C LEU A 18 -3.16 8.33 14.48
N LEU A 19 -3.06 7.05 14.13
CA LEU A 19 -4.00 6.00 14.55
C LEU A 19 -3.78 5.58 16.02
N THR A 20 -2.53 5.51 16.48
CA THR A 20 -2.18 4.91 17.78
C THR A 20 -1.86 5.90 18.90
N ALA A 21 -1.86 7.22 18.62
CA ALA A 21 -1.58 8.23 19.64
C ALA A 21 -2.64 8.22 20.77
N VAL A 22 -2.16 8.10 22.01
CA VAL A 22 -2.98 8.18 23.23
C VAL A 22 -3.44 9.62 23.47
N GLU A 23 -2.52 10.57 23.37
CA GLU A 23 -2.80 12.01 23.39
C GLU A 23 -2.47 12.59 22.03
N ARG A 24 -3.48 13.18 21.37
CA ARG A 24 -3.33 13.73 20.02
C ARG A 24 -2.98 15.21 20.06
N THR A 25 -2.05 15.60 19.21
CA THR A 25 -1.77 17.02 18.96
C THR A 25 -2.91 17.66 18.18
N GLN A 26 -2.99 19.00 18.21
CA GLN A 26 -3.97 19.74 17.40
C GLN A 26 -3.83 19.46 15.90
N GLU A 27 -2.60 19.22 15.43
CA GLU A 27 -2.33 18.85 14.04
C GLU A 27 -2.87 17.46 13.72
N GLN A 28 -2.68 16.48 14.61
CA GLN A 28 -3.25 15.14 14.46
C GLN A 28 -4.79 15.18 14.45
N GLU A 29 -5.42 16.01 15.28
CA GLU A 29 -6.88 16.18 15.26
C GLU A 29 -7.38 16.79 13.95
N ARG A 30 -6.68 17.80 13.40
CA ARG A 30 -6.99 18.36 12.08
C ARG A 30 -6.85 17.30 10.99
N MET A 31 -5.80 16.48 11.06
CA MET A 31 -5.59 15.42 10.08
C MET A 31 -6.67 14.34 10.18
N LEU A 32 -7.06 13.94 11.39
CA LEU A 32 -8.18 13.01 11.59
C LEU A 32 -9.49 13.55 11.05
N ALA A 33 -9.76 14.84 11.17
CA ALA A 33 -10.95 15.44 10.56
C ALA A 33 -10.97 15.28 9.03
N ILE A 34 -9.80 15.44 8.39
CA ILE A 34 -9.65 15.19 6.94
C ILE A 34 -9.88 13.71 6.63
N VAL A 35 -9.24 12.80 7.37
CA VAL A 35 -9.37 11.35 7.15
C VAL A 35 -10.82 10.88 7.35
N ARG A 36 -11.51 11.35 8.38
CA ARG A 36 -12.94 11.07 8.62
C ARG A 36 -13.81 11.45 7.43
N GLU A 37 -13.58 12.64 6.86
CA GLU A 37 -14.32 13.09 5.69
C GLU A 37 -14.02 12.24 4.46
N ARG A 38 -12.76 11.81 4.28
CA ARG A 38 -12.39 10.87 3.21
C ARG A 38 -13.08 9.52 3.37
N CYS A 39 -13.14 8.97 4.59
CA CYS A 39 -13.85 7.72 4.88
C CYS A 39 -15.35 7.82 4.56
N ARG A 40 -16.02 8.94 4.90
CA ARG A 40 -17.42 9.16 4.54
C ARG A 40 -17.64 9.20 3.02
N LYS A 41 -16.71 9.81 2.28
CA LYS A 41 -16.73 9.81 0.81
C LYS A 41 -16.50 8.41 0.24
N ALA A 42 -15.61 7.61 0.84
CA ALA A 42 -15.42 6.22 0.46
C ALA A 42 -16.71 5.40 0.69
N ASP A 43 -17.38 5.57 1.83
CA ASP A 43 -18.68 4.95 2.11
C ASP A 43 -19.76 5.35 1.09
N ALA A 44 -19.78 6.60 0.63
CA ALA A 44 -20.69 7.05 -0.42
C ALA A 44 -20.41 6.36 -1.76
N ARG A 45 -19.13 6.32 -2.19
CA ARG A 45 -18.73 5.66 -3.44
C ARG A 45 -18.99 4.16 -3.44
N LEU A 46 -18.73 3.48 -2.33
CA LEU A 46 -18.99 2.04 -2.19
C LEU A 46 -20.49 1.74 -2.29
N ARG A 47 -21.34 2.56 -1.65
CA ARG A 47 -22.80 2.45 -1.78
C ARG A 47 -23.28 2.70 -3.21
N GLU A 48 -22.74 3.71 -3.90
CA GLU A 48 -23.03 3.97 -5.31
C GLU A 48 -22.64 2.80 -6.22
N ALA A 49 -21.53 2.12 -5.90
CA ALA A 49 -21.08 0.91 -6.59
C ALA A 49 -21.84 -0.37 -6.17
N GLY A 50 -22.86 -0.26 -5.30
CA GLY A 50 -23.65 -1.41 -4.83
C GLY A 50 -22.92 -2.33 -3.85
N SER A 51 -21.80 -1.88 -3.27
CA SER A 51 -21.05 -2.62 -2.25
C SER A 51 -21.53 -2.24 -0.85
N ASP A 52 -22.26 -3.15 -0.20
CA ASP A 52 -22.70 -2.98 1.18
C ASP A 52 -21.74 -3.69 2.13
N LEU A 53 -20.87 -2.92 2.79
CA LEU A 53 -19.93 -3.46 3.77
C LEU A 53 -20.63 -3.65 5.12
N ARG A 54 -20.35 -4.76 5.80
CA ARG A 54 -20.88 -5.04 7.15
C ARG A 54 -20.61 -3.90 8.15
N VAL A 55 -19.46 -3.25 8.01
CA VAL A 55 -19.05 -2.08 8.80
C VAL A 55 -18.75 -0.96 7.81
N PRO A 56 -19.29 0.26 8.00
CA PRO A 56 -18.89 1.42 7.21
C PRO A 56 -17.41 1.76 7.41
N VAL A 57 -16.74 2.25 6.37
CA VAL A 57 -15.34 2.69 6.41
C VAL A 57 -15.13 3.76 7.48
N ALA A 58 -16.07 4.71 7.63
CA ALA A 58 -15.99 5.72 8.68
C ALA A 58 -16.07 5.12 10.10
N ARG A 59 -16.87 4.06 10.30
CA ARG A 59 -16.94 3.38 11.59
C ARG A 59 -15.67 2.57 11.86
N ALA A 60 -15.16 1.88 10.84
CA ALA A 60 -13.91 1.13 10.94
C ALA A 60 -12.73 2.05 11.33
N LEU A 61 -12.70 3.29 10.81
CA LEU A 61 -11.71 4.28 11.22
C LEU A 61 -11.76 4.58 12.73
N GLU A 62 -12.94 4.85 13.28
CA GLU A 62 -13.06 5.14 14.72
C GLU A 62 -12.66 3.95 15.58
N GLU A 63 -12.98 2.72 15.16
CA GLU A 63 -12.54 1.51 15.87
C GLU A 63 -11.01 1.33 15.85
N LEU A 64 -10.35 1.69 14.73
CA LEU A 64 -8.88 1.69 14.65
C LEU A 64 -8.26 2.75 15.57
N ILE A 65 -8.90 3.91 15.70
CA ILE A 65 -8.50 5.03 16.56
C ILE A 65 -8.70 4.69 18.04
N GLU A 66 -9.77 3.98 18.38
CA GLU A 66 -10.08 3.51 19.73
C GLU A 66 -9.12 2.39 20.16
N GLY A 67 -8.59 1.61 19.21
CA GLY A 67 -7.64 0.53 19.48
C GLY A 67 -8.25 -0.69 20.19
N GLY A 68 -9.58 -0.77 20.23
CA GLY A 68 -10.34 -1.88 20.81
C GLY A 68 -10.51 -3.07 19.86
N PRO A 69 -11.15 -4.16 20.31
CA PRO A 69 -11.47 -5.28 19.43
C PRO A 69 -12.42 -4.82 18.29
N PRO A 70 -12.20 -5.31 17.06
CA PRO A 70 -13.04 -4.94 15.93
C PRO A 70 -14.46 -5.46 16.09
N SER A 71 -15.45 -4.70 15.62
CA SER A 71 -16.85 -5.18 15.58
C SER A 71 -17.07 -6.30 14.55
N ALA A 72 -16.16 -6.45 13.58
CA ALA A 72 -16.17 -7.56 12.62
C ALA A 72 -14.75 -8.06 12.32
N GLU A 73 -14.51 -9.36 12.55
CA GLU A 73 -13.20 -10.00 12.29
C GLU A 73 -12.89 -10.19 10.80
N LEU A 74 -13.94 -10.26 9.96
CA LEU A 74 -13.86 -10.40 8.51
C LEU A 74 -14.58 -9.22 7.85
N CYS A 75 -13.83 -8.17 7.51
CA CYS A 75 -14.40 -6.96 6.91
C CYS A 75 -13.35 -6.11 6.16
N PRO A 76 -13.54 -5.82 4.86
CA PRO A 76 -12.59 -4.99 4.10
C PRO A 76 -12.63 -3.50 4.50
N ALA A 77 -13.62 -3.07 5.29
CA ALA A 77 -13.77 -1.67 5.72
C ALA A 77 -12.55 -1.13 6.47
N TYR A 78 -11.87 -1.97 7.25
CA TYR A 78 -10.66 -1.57 7.97
C TYR A 78 -9.50 -1.30 7.01
N THR A 79 -9.37 -2.08 5.93
CA THR A 79 -8.36 -1.85 4.88
C THR A 79 -8.64 -0.55 4.11
N TYR A 80 -9.91 -0.27 3.80
CA TYR A 80 -10.30 1.02 3.22
C TYR A 80 -10.01 2.20 4.18
N ALA A 81 -10.36 2.06 5.46
CA ALA A 81 -10.12 3.10 6.45
C ALA A 81 -8.62 3.39 6.61
N PHE A 82 -7.80 2.33 6.59
CA PHE A 82 -6.34 2.47 6.60
C PHE A 82 -5.82 3.20 5.36
N ARG A 83 -6.28 2.87 4.14
CA ARG A 83 -5.90 3.59 2.92
C ARG A 83 -6.24 5.08 3.01
N GLU A 84 -7.43 5.41 3.49
CA GLU A 84 -7.82 6.82 3.63
C GLU A 84 -7.01 7.55 4.71
N ALA A 85 -6.50 6.84 5.72
CA ALA A 85 -5.55 7.38 6.69
C ALA A 85 -4.12 7.54 6.13
N VAL A 86 -3.73 6.70 5.18
CA VAL A 86 -2.44 6.78 4.46
C VAL A 86 -2.40 8.00 3.55
N ALA A 87 -3.49 8.27 2.81
CA ALA A 87 -3.49 9.23 1.72
C ALA A 87 -2.98 10.65 2.05
N PRO A 88 -3.21 11.25 3.23
CA PRO A 88 -2.67 12.58 3.54
C PRO A 88 -1.17 12.63 3.84
N TYR A 89 -0.54 11.49 4.12
CA TYR A 89 0.89 11.38 4.46
C TYR A 89 1.76 10.93 3.28
N PHE A 90 1.12 10.65 2.14
CA PHE A 90 1.73 10.04 0.98
C PHE A 90 1.57 10.94 -0.24
N SER A 91 2.45 10.76 -1.21
CA SER A 91 2.41 11.44 -2.51
C SER A 91 1.14 11.11 -3.29
N ASP A 92 0.96 11.81 -4.41
CA ASP A 92 -0.02 11.44 -5.42
C ASP A 92 0.19 9.98 -5.88
N VAL A 93 -0.92 9.35 -6.24
CA VAL A 93 -0.96 7.94 -6.60
C VAL A 93 -0.45 7.74 -8.03
N THR A 94 0.46 6.77 -8.19
CA THR A 94 0.93 6.30 -9.48
C THR A 94 0.31 4.95 -9.82
N SER A 95 -0.32 4.84 -10.99
CA SER A 95 -0.83 3.56 -11.49
C SER A 95 0.31 2.73 -12.09
N LEU A 96 0.48 1.53 -11.55
CA LEU A 96 1.43 0.55 -12.06
C LEU A 96 0.87 -0.28 -13.21
N GLY A 97 -0.46 -0.31 -13.37
CA GLY A 97 -1.16 -1.01 -14.45
C GLY A 97 -2.45 -1.66 -13.98
N THR A 98 -2.97 -2.58 -14.80
CA THR A 98 -4.18 -3.36 -14.50
C THR A 98 -3.91 -4.83 -14.73
N TRP A 99 -4.23 -5.67 -13.74
CA TRP A 99 -4.02 -7.12 -13.79
C TRP A 99 -5.33 -7.87 -13.68
N GLN A 100 -5.47 -8.99 -14.39
CA GLN A 100 -6.64 -9.85 -14.25
C GLN A 100 -6.71 -10.53 -12.88
N ARG A 101 -5.56 -10.87 -12.30
CA ARG A 101 -5.44 -11.57 -11.01
C ARG A 101 -4.18 -11.12 -10.27
N PRO A 102 -4.27 -10.60 -9.04
CA PRO A 102 -3.08 -10.25 -8.24
C PRO A 102 -2.18 -11.46 -7.99
N SER A 103 -2.74 -12.67 -7.96
CA SER A 103 -1.96 -13.90 -7.79
C SER A 103 -0.93 -14.16 -8.90
N TRP A 104 -1.01 -13.48 -10.04
CA TRP A 104 0.03 -13.53 -11.08
C TRP A 104 1.41 -13.11 -10.55
N PHE A 105 1.47 -12.23 -9.54
CA PHE A 105 2.73 -11.82 -8.93
C PHE A 105 3.48 -12.97 -8.25
N PHE A 106 2.81 -14.05 -7.83
CA PHE A 106 3.51 -15.25 -7.31
C PHE A 106 4.26 -16.03 -8.42
N ALA A 107 3.80 -15.95 -9.67
CA ALA A 107 4.54 -16.49 -10.81
C ALA A 107 5.77 -15.61 -11.10
N LEU A 108 5.61 -14.29 -11.06
CA LEU A 108 6.74 -13.35 -11.19
C LEU A 108 7.77 -13.55 -10.06
N ASP A 109 7.34 -13.78 -8.82
CA ASP A 109 8.23 -14.15 -7.70
C ASP A 109 9.08 -15.36 -8.04
N SER A 110 8.44 -16.42 -8.54
CA SER A 110 9.10 -17.69 -8.84
C SER A 110 10.15 -17.52 -9.93
N GLU A 111 9.82 -16.74 -10.97
CA GLU A 111 10.74 -16.44 -12.06
C GLU A 111 11.91 -15.56 -11.60
N LEU A 112 11.67 -14.50 -10.84
CA LEU A 112 12.73 -13.62 -10.32
C LEU A 112 13.65 -14.39 -9.35
N ALA A 113 13.08 -15.22 -8.49
CA ALA A 113 13.84 -16.05 -7.54
C ALA A 113 14.75 -17.04 -8.27
N ARG A 114 14.31 -17.61 -9.40
CA ARG A 114 15.10 -18.52 -10.24
C ARG A 114 16.39 -17.87 -10.75
N HIS A 115 16.38 -16.56 -10.97
CA HIS A 115 17.55 -15.77 -11.40
C HIS A 115 18.28 -15.08 -10.26
N GLY A 116 18.01 -15.47 -9.01
CA GLY A 116 18.77 -15.03 -7.83
C GLY A 116 18.36 -13.67 -7.26
N VAL A 117 17.16 -13.18 -7.58
CA VAL A 117 16.62 -11.98 -6.92
C VAL A 117 16.36 -12.26 -5.44
N PRO A 118 16.82 -11.40 -4.51
CA PRO A 118 16.62 -11.61 -3.07
C PRO A 118 15.16 -11.61 -2.66
N ARG A 119 14.81 -12.46 -1.68
CA ARG A 119 13.43 -12.66 -1.23
C ARG A 119 12.78 -11.36 -0.74
N GLU A 120 13.54 -10.51 -0.08
CA GLU A 120 13.10 -9.25 0.52
C GLU A 120 12.61 -8.20 -0.49
N VAL A 121 12.88 -8.39 -1.77
CA VAL A 121 12.44 -7.53 -2.88
C VAL A 121 11.62 -8.30 -3.92
N LEU A 122 11.21 -9.54 -3.62
CA LEU A 122 10.26 -10.25 -4.48
C LEU A 122 8.84 -9.64 -4.34
N PRO A 123 8.08 -9.53 -5.44
CA PRO A 123 6.79 -8.85 -5.46
C PRO A 123 5.82 -9.26 -4.35
N ALA A 124 5.61 -10.56 -4.13
CA ALA A 124 4.63 -11.03 -3.17
C ALA A 124 5.00 -10.67 -1.72
N THR A 125 6.30 -10.48 -1.43
CA THR A 125 6.79 -10.11 -0.11
C THR A 125 6.37 -8.69 0.29
N PHE A 126 6.26 -7.76 -0.66
CA PHE A 126 5.89 -6.38 -0.39
C PHE A 126 4.51 -5.98 -0.88
N LEU A 127 3.97 -6.60 -1.94
CA LEU A 127 2.63 -6.28 -2.48
C LEU A 127 1.49 -6.81 -1.61
N PHE A 128 1.73 -7.89 -0.87
CA PHE A 128 0.73 -8.57 -0.03
C PHE A 128 1.16 -8.64 1.44
N SER A 129 2.10 -7.77 1.86
CA SER A 129 2.59 -7.73 3.24
C SER A 129 1.51 -7.32 4.25
N GLY A 130 0.42 -6.71 3.76
CA GLY A 130 -0.56 -6.07 4.60
C GLY A 130 -0.04 -4.75 5.20
N PRO A 131 -0.87 -4.11 6.03
CA PRO A 131 -0.51 -2.90 6.75
C PRO A 131 0.45 -3.19 7.90
N PRO A 132 1.24 -2.21 8.36
CA PRO A 132 2.16 -2.35 9.50
C PRO A 132 1.44 -2.34 10.87
N LEU A 133 0.11 -2.50 10.88
CA LEU A 133 -0.70 -2.76 12.07
C LEU A 133 -1.60 -3.97 11.81
N ARG A 134 -2.04 -4.64 12.88
CA ARG A 134 -3.01 -5.72 12.71
C ARG A 134 -4.38 -5.14 12.38
N LEU A 135 -4.87 -5.42 11.18
CA LEU A 135 -6.25 -5.17 10.78
C LEU A 135 -7.04 -6.48 10.77
N PRO A 136 -8.37 -6.43 10.96
CA PRO A 136 -9.26 -7.52 10.60
C PRO A 136 -9.01 -7.99 9.17
N HIS A 137 -9.16 -9.29 8.92
CA HIS A 137 -8.89 -9.83 7.60
C HIS A 137 -9.93 -9.26 6.61
N PRO A 138 -9.52 -8.75 5.44
CA PRO A 138 -10.47 -8.24 4.45
C PRO A 138 -11.34 -9.34 3.80
N GLY A 139 -11.16 -10.63 4.12
CA GLY A 139 -11.65 -11.77 3.36
C GLY A 139 -10.92 -11.99 2.04
N ASP A 140 -11.55 -12.75 1.13
CA ASP A 140 -11.04 -13.02 -0.23
C ASP A 140 -11.25 -11.83 -1.18
N THR A 141 -11.79 -10.72 -0.67
CA THR A 141 -12.14 -9.54 -1.43
C THR A 141 -11.00 -8.53 -1.48
N VAL A 142 -10.98 -7.74 -2.56
CA VAL A 142 -10.26 -6.47 -2.55
C VAL A 142 -10.82 -5.54 -1.47
N PRO A 143 -9.97 -4.71 -0.88
CA PRO A 143 -8.63 -4.35 -1.34
C PRO A 143 -7.50 -5.16 -0.69
N GLN A 144 -6.44 -5.38 -1.48
CA GLN A 144 -5.17 -5.93 -0.99
C GLN A 144 -4.14 -4.81 -0.92
N ILE A 145 -3.33 -4.81 0.15
CA ILE A 145 -2.36 -3.76 0.41
C ILE A 145 -0.99 -4.33 0.74
N GLY A 146 0.02 -3.52 0.44
CA GLY A 146 1.41 -3.87 0.60
C GLY A 146 2.26 -2.67 0.99
N VAL A 147 3.40 -2.92 1.61
CA VAL A 147 4.37 -1.89 1.99
C VAL A 147 5.78 -2.38 1.68
N LEU A 148 6.56 -1.54 1.01
CA LEU A 148 8.00 -1.69 0.85
C LEU A 148 8.69 -0.54 1.60
N PRO A 149 9.66 -0.82 2.50
CA PRO A 149 10.51 0.24 3.05
C PRO A 149 11.21 0.99 1.91
N ALA A 150 11.13 2.32 1.90
CA ALA A 150 11.65 3.14 0.80
C ALA A 150 13.17 2.92 0.57
N GLU A 151 13.91 2.59 1.63
CA GLU A 151 15.33 2.22 1.54
C GLU A 151 15.62 1.00 0.65
N ARG A 152 14.62 0.14 0.41
CA ARG A 152 14.75 -1.05 -0.45
C ARG A 152 14.46 -0.78 -1.92
N ALA A 153 13.96 0.39 -2.28
CA ALA A 153 13.66 0.74 -3.67
C ALA A 153 14.90 0.60 -4.57
N ALA A 154 16.07 1.03 -4.06
CA ALA A 154 17.32 0.89 -4.78
C ALA A 154 17.68 -0.59 -5.05
N LEU A 155 17.65 -1.41 -4.00
CA LEU A 155 17.94 -2.85 -4.10
C LEU A 155 17.00 -3.55 -5.10
N LEU A 156 15.71 -3.24 -5.05
CA LEU A 156 14.72 -3.81 -5.96
C LEU A 156 15.06 -3.46 -7.41
N ALA A 157 15.22 -2.17 -7.71
CA ALA A 157 15.53 -1.74 -9.08
C ALA A 157 16.81 -2.38 -9.62
N GLU A 158 17.90 -2.39 -8.85
CA GLU A 158 19.19 -2.96 -9.29
C GLU A 158 19.14 -4.47 -9.52
N THR A 159 18.43 -5.19 -8.64
CA THR A 159 18.31 -6.65 -8.77
C THR A 159 17.44 -7.04 -9.94
N TYR A 160 16.36 -6.30 -10.20
CA TYR A 160 15.48 -6.54 -11.33
C TYR A 160 16.19 -6.21 -12.65
N GLU A 161 16.78 -5.01 -12.76
CA GLU A 161 17.52 -4.57 -13.95
C GLU A 161 18.57 -5.59 -14.40
N ARG A 162 19.29 -6.18 -13.44
CA ARG A 162 20.32 -7.20 -13.71
C ARG A 162 19.76 -8.46 -14.36
N VAL A 163 18.56 -8.88 -13.98
CA VAL A 163 17.95 -10.14 -14.46
C VAL A 163 16.98 -9.94 -15.62
N LEU A 164 16.61 -8.69 -15.99
CA LEU A 164 15.61 -8.41 -17.02
C LEU A 164 15.83 -9.16 -18.34
N SER A 165 17.09 -9.30 -18.77
CA SER A 165 17.44 -9.99 -20.02
C SER A 165 17.34 -11.52 -19.96
N LEU A 166 17.18 -12.07 -18.75
CA LEU A 166 17.09 -13.51 -18.47
C LEU A 166 15.65 -13.97 -18.22
N LEU A 167 14.73 -13.03 -17.98
CA LEU A 167 13.32 -13.31 -17.73
C LEU A 167 12.60 -13.73 -19.01
N ASP A 168 11.63 -14.63 -18.89
CA ASP A 168 10.72 -14.90 -20.00
C ASP A 168 9.94 -13.64 -20.41
N GLU A 169 9.55 -13.56 -21.68
CA GLU A 169 8.96 -12.36 -22.30
C GLU A 169 7.72 -11.84 -21.54
N GLU A 170 6.91 -12.75 -21.00
CA GLU A 170 5.71 -12.40 -20.23
C GLU A 170 6.01 -11.67 -18.90
N PHE A 171 7.20 -11.90 -18.31
CA PHE A 171 7.61 -11.30 -17.04
C PHE A 171 8.48 -10.05 -17.22
N ALA A 172 9.23 -9.97 -18.32
CA ALA A 172 10.19 -8.90 -18.57
C ALA A 172 9.52 -7.50 -18.59
N GLY A 173 8.32 -7.37 -19.16
CA GLY A 173 7.59 -6.09 -19.22
C GLY A 173 7.23 -5.56 -17.83
N PRO A 174 6.45 -6.31 -17.02
CA PRO A 174 6.10 -5.91 -15.66
C PRO A 174 7.31 -5.71 -14.74
N ALA A 175 8.33 -6.59 -14.83
CA ALA A 175 9.56 -6.44 -14.05
C ALA A 175 10.30 -5.15 -14.41
N ARG A 176 10.42 -4.82 -15.70
CA ARG A 176 11.05 -3.57 -16.16
C ARG A 176 10.33 -2.35 -15.60
N ARG A 177 9.00 -2.32 -15.69
CA ARG A 177 8.20 -1.20 -15.16
C ARG A 177 8.38 -1.02 -13.66
N LEU A 178 8.39 -2.11 -12.88
CA LEU A 178 8.67 -2.04 -11.44
C LEU A 178 10.09 -1.51 -11.18
N ALA A 179 11.09 -1.97 -11.92
CA ALA A 179 12.47 -1.54 -11.75
C ALA A 179 12.65 -0.04 -12.07
N GLU A 180 12.14 0.44 -13.20
CA GLU A 180 12.19 1.84 -13.61
C GLU A 180 11.58 2.76 -12.54
N LEU A 181 10.43 2.37 -12.00
CA LEU A 181 9.75 3.18 -10.99
C LEU A 181 10.46 3.14 -9.64
N MET A 182 10.94 1.98 -9.21
CA MET A 182 11.71 1.89 -7.96
C MET A 182 13.05 2.61 -8.05
N ARG A 183 13.64 2.74 -9.26
CA ARG A 183 14.81 3.58 -9.49
C ARG A 183 14.49 5.06 -9.28
N PHE A 184 13.36 5.52 -9.81
CA PHE A 184 12.86 6.88 -9.57
C PHE A 184 12.61 7.12 -8.07
N GLU A 185 11.86 6.24 -7.40
CA GLU A 185 11.57 6.37 -5.97
C GLU A 185 12.84 6.34 -5.10
N ALA A 186 13.86 5.56 -5.46
CA ALA A 186 15.14 5.56 -4.76
C ALA A 186 15.85 6.92 -4.83
N GLN A 187 15.83 7.58 -6.00
CA GLN A 187 16.43 8.91 -6.20
C GLN A 187 15.66 10.01 -5.45
N GLU A 188 14.33 9.96 -5.52
CA GLU A 188 13.45 10.88 -4.79
C GLU A 188 13.62 10.71 -3.28
N TRP A 189 13.66 9.48 -2.78
CA TRP A 189 13.87 9.19 -1.37
C TRP A 189 15.22 9.72 -0.86
N GLU A 190 16.30 9.54 -1.63
CA GLU A 190 17.61 10.06 -1.23
C GLU A 190 17.62 11.60 -1.17
N THR A 191 16.96 12.24 -2.13
CA THR A 191 16.76 13.70 -2.15
C THR A 191 15.91 14.18 -0.97
N ALA A 192 14.79 13.52 -0.72
CA ALA A 192 13.88 13.81 0.39
C ALA A 192 14.58 13.68 1.74
N ARG A 193 15.43 12.66 1.92
CA ARG A 193 16.26 12.47 3.12
C ARG A 193 17.24 13.62 3.34
N ARG A 194 17.90 14.11 2.28
CA ARG A 194 18.81 15.27 2.37
C ARG A 194 18.07 16.56 2.75
N LEU A 195 16.78 16.66 2.41
CA LEU A 195 15.89 17.77 2.80
C LEU A 195 15.22 17.57 4.17
N GLY A 196 15.53 16.49 4.89
CA GLY A 196 14.96 16.21 6.22
C GLY A 196 13.52 15.71 6.21
N ARG A 197 12.99 15.30 5.05
CA ARG A 197 11.67 14.65 4.95
C ARG A 197 11.71 13.24 5.56
N ARG A 198 10.53 12.73 5.93
CA ARG A 198 10.35 11.48 6.68
C ARG A 198 9.76 10.34 5.86
N ASP A 199 9.82 10.46 4.54
CA ASP A 199 9.25 9.47 3.63
C ASP A 199 10.02 8.15 3.81
N ASP A 200 9.36 7.15 4.36
CA ASP A 200 10.01 5.91 4.81
C ASP A 200 9.44 4.65 4.16
N SER A 201 8.33 4.80 3.44
CA SER A 201 7.56 3.69 2.92
C SER A 201 6.97 3.97 1.54
N ILE A 202 6.97 2.95 0.70
CA ILE A 202 6.20 2.88 -0.53
C ILE A 202 4.99 1.99 -0.23
N PHE A 203 3.79 2.55 -0.38
CA PHE A 203 2.52 1.89 -0.14
C PHE A 203 1.93 1.40 -1.46
N PHE A 204 1.44 0.17 -1.47
CA PHE A 204 0.83 -0.49 -2.63
C PHE A 204 -0.64 -0.82 -2.34
N TRP A 205 -1.48 -0.67 -3.36
CA TRP A 205 -2.92 -0.91 -3.27
C TRP A 205 -3.46 -1.59 -4.52
N PHE A 206 -4.17 -2.70 -4.36
CA PHE A 206 -5.02 -3.28 -5.40
C PHE A 206 -6.47 -2.81 -5.22
N GLY A 207 -6.92 -1.99 -6.17
CA GLY A 207 -8.29 -1.46 -6.27
C GLY A 207 -9.12 -2.10 -7.35
#